data_AF-A0A0D7A131-F1
#
_entry.id   AF-A0A0D7A131-F1
#
_cell.length_a   1.000
_cell.length_b   1.000
_cell.length_c   1.000
_cell.angle_alpha   90.00
_cell.angle_beta   90.00
_cell.angle_gamma   90.00
#
_symmetry.space_group_name_H-M   'P 1'
#
loop_
_entity.id
_entity.type
_entity.pdbx_description
1 polymer ?
#
loop_
_entity_poly.entity_id
_entity_poly.type
_entity_poly.pdbx_seq_one_letter_code
_entity_poly.pdbx_strand_id
1 'polypeptide(L)'
;MLPSDVPKVDDQGSNWPIFTLCFEDAMHGKGLWTHFDGSEPLPIETDDNKDAVTKWKTNEAKARSLLMQRLPDVTVSKIAKIDTMVKRWKAITMDFSLKNELLQAGL
;
A
#
# COMPACT_ATOMS: atom_id res chain seq x y z
N MET A 1 -1.70 7.57 -12.14
CA MET A 1 -3.08 7.57 -11.60
C MET A 1 -3.56 6.15 -11.44
N LEU A 2 -4.42 5.90 -10.45
CA LEU A 2 -5.11 4.62 -10.32
C LEU A 2 -6.30 4.56 -11.28
N PRO A 3 -6.60 3.39 -11.87
CA PRO A 3 -7.86 3.14 -12.55
C PRO A 3 -9.07 3.50 -11.66
N SER A 4 -10.18 3.94 -12.27
CA SER A 4 -11.37 4.43 -11.54
C SER A 4 -12.13 3.33 -10.82
N ASP A 5 -12.00 2.10 -11.30
CA ASP A 5 -12.54 0.85 -10.77
C ASP A 5 -11.85 0.38 -9.48
N VAL A 6 -10.64 0.87 -9.17
CA VAL A 6 -10.05 0.65 -7.83
C VAL A 6 -10.84 1.47 -6.81
N PRO A 7 -11.58 0.85 -5.88
CA PRO A 7 -12.42 1.58 -4.94
C PRO A 7 -11.57 2.36 -3.93
N LYS A 8 -12.18 3.34 -3.25
CA LYS A 8 -11.60 3.89 -2.02
C LYS A 8 -12.01 3.00 -0.85
N VAL A 9 -11.12 2.80 0.12
CA VAL A 9 -11.44 2.09 1.35
C VAL A 9 -12.44 2.92 2.15
N ASP A 10 -13.53 2.29 2.59
CA ASP A 10 -14.50 2.95 3.48
C ASP A 10 -13.96 3.02 4.92
N ASP A 11 -14.49 3.93 5.73
CA ASP A 11 -14.00 4.17 7.10
C ASP A 11 -14.11 2.94 8.01
N GLN A 12 -15.05 2.04 7.70
CA GLN A 12 -15.35 0.83 8.47
C GLN A 12 -14.57 -0.39 7.95
N GLY A 13 -13.94 -0.31 6.77
CA GLY A 13 -13.26 -1.44 6.13
C GLY A 13 -14.18 -2.48 5.51
N SER A 14 -15.48 -2.19 5.32
CA SER A 14 -16.43 -3.20 4.82
C SER A 14 -16.09 -3.68 3.41
N ASN A 15 -15.51 -2.79 2.59
CA ASN A 15 -15.07 -3.10 1.25
C ASN A 15 -13.60 -3.56 1.15
N TRP A 16 -12.94 -3.82 2.29
CA TRP A 16 -11.51 -4.16 2.33
C TRP A 16 -11.13 -5.31 1.38
N PRO A 17 -11.85 -6.45 1.35
CA PRO A 17 -11.48 -7.56 0.45
C PRO A 17 -11.53 -7.21 -1.05
N ILE A 18 -12.48 -6.36 -1.46
CA ILE A 18 -12.59 -5.92 -2.85
C ILE A 18 -11.53 -4.86 -3.17
N PHE A 19 -11.29 -3.95 -2.23
CA PHE A 19 -10.21 -2.96 -2.37
C PHE A 19 -8.86 -3.64 -2.55
N THR A 20 -8.50 -4.60 -1.69
CA THR A 20 -7.20 -5.28 -1.79
C THR A 20 -7.07 -5.94 -3.15
N LEU A 21 -8.02 -6.80 -3.54
CA LEU A 21 -7.99 -7.49 -4.83
C LEU A 21 -7.73 -6.52 -6.01
N CYS A 22 -8.54 -5.47 -6.14
CA CYS A 22 -8.39 -4.50 -7.24
C CYS A 22 -7.10 -3.68 -7.15
N PHE A 23 -6.67 -3.31 -5.94
CA PHE A 23 -5.47 -2.51 -5.73
C PHE A 23 -4.20 -3.33 -6.01
N GLU A 24 -4.15 -4.60 -5.60
CA GLU A 24 -3.05 -5.52 -5.86
C GLU A 24 -2.85 -5.71 -7.38
N ASP A 25 -3.92 -6.02 -8.12
CA ASP A 25 -3.89 -6.13 -9.58
C ASP A 25 -3.38 -4.84 -10.24
N ALA A 26 -3.85 -3.68 -9.76
CA ALA A 26 -3.40 -2.39 -10.27
C ALA A 26 -1.91 -2.11 -9.98
N MET A 27 -1.38 -2.59 -8.85
CA MET A 27 0.04 -2.46 -8.51
C MET A 27 0.91 -3.44 -9.30
N HIS A 28 0.43 -4.66 -9.54
CA HIS A 28 1.08 -5.62 -10.44
C HIS A 28 1.19 -5.07 -11.86
N GLY A 29 0.11 -4.54 -12.42
CA GLY A 29 0.13 -3.91 -13.75
C GLY A 29 1.06 -2.69 -13.87
N LYS A 30 1.46 -2.10 -12.73
CA LYS A 30 2.41 -0.97 -12.67
C LYS A 30 3.84 -1.40 -12.31
N GLY A 31 4.08 -2.67 -11.98
CA GLY A 31 5.37 -3.15 -11.48
C GLY A 31 5.76 -2.53 -10.14
N LEU A 32 4.78 -2.19 -9.29
CA LEU A 32 5.01 -1.58 -7.97
C LEU A 32 4.68 -2.54 -6.82
N TRP A 33 4.06 -3.69 -7.09
CA TRP A 33 3.65 -4.64 -6.05
C TRP A 33 4.82 -5.14 -5.20
N THR A 34 6.01 -5.23 -5.79
CA THR A 34 7.25 -5.66 -5.13
C THR A 34 7.65 -4.80 -3.92
N HIS A 35 7.14 -3.57 -3.85
CA HIS A 35 7.32 -2.67 -2.70
C HIS A 35 6.32 -2.92 -1.56
N PHE A 36 5.18 -3.55 -1.84
CA PHE A 36 4.15 -3.88 -0.85
C PHE A 36 4.40 -5.24 -0.21
N ASP A 37 4.74 -6.25 -1.01
CA ASP A 37 5.06 -7.60 -0.53
C ASP A 37 6.50 -7.72 0.04
N GLY A 38 7.38 -6.80 -0.34
CA GLY A 38 8.78 -6.76 0.07
C GLY A 38 9.71 -7.64 -0.75
N SER A 39 9.26 -8.13 -1.91
CA SER A 39 10.07 -8.92 -2.84
C SER A 39 11.22 -8.13 -3.46
N GLU A 40 11.15 -6.79 -3.47
CA GLU A 40 12.23 -5.90 -3.94
C GLU A 40 12.77 -5.02 -2.80
N PRO A 41 13.80 -5.49 -2.06
CA PRO A 41 14.41 -4.68 -1.00
C PRO A 41 15.17 -3.48 -1.58
N LEU A 42 15.32 -2.42 -0.77
CA LEU A 42 16.16 -1.28 -1.11
C LEU A 42 17.60 -1.76 -1.37
N PRO A 43 18.20 -1.47 -2.55
CA PRO A 43 19.59 -1.82 -2.82
C PRO A 43 20.55 -1.10 -1.86
N ILE A 44 21.62 -1.79 -1.48
CA ILE A 44 22.72 -1.17 -0.73
C ILE A 44 23.41 -0.18 -1.66
N GLU A 45 23.47 1.08 -1.27
CA GLU A 45 24.05 2.14 -2.08
C GLU A 45 25.57 1.97 -2.23
N THR A 46 26.03 1.94 -3.48
CA THR A 46 27.44 1.92 -3.90
C THR A 46 27.66 2.99 -4.96
N ASP A 47 28.92 3.28 -5.32
CA ASP A 47 29.20 4.28 -6.35
C ASP A 47 28.64 3.93 -7.73
N ASP A 48 28.47 2.63 -8.02
CA ASP A 48 28.03 2.12 -9.32
C ASP A 48 26.50 2.00 -9.47
N ASN A 49 25.73 2.14 -8.38
CA ASN A 49 24.29 1.82 -8.39
C ASN A 49 23.36 2.96 -7.93
N LYS A 50 23.87 4.19 -7.87
CA LYS A 50 23.11 5.39 -7.44
C LYS A 50 21.80 5.57 -8.21
N ASP A 51 21.80 5.27 -9.50
CA ASP A 51 20.60 5.33 -10.35
C ASP A 51 19.56 4.28 -9.97
N ALA A 52 19.99 3.06 -9.63
CA ALA A 52 19.11 1.99 -9.18
C ALA A 52 18.47 2.34 -7.82
N VAL A 53 19.26 2.87 -6.88
CA VAL A 53 18.77 3.35 -5.57
C VAL A 53 17.76 4.48 -5.76
N THR A 54 18.04 5.44 -6.64
CA THR A 54 17.16 6.57 -6.94
C THR A 54 15.85 6.10 -7.56
N LYS A 55 15.92 5.16 -8.51
CA LYS A 55 14.75 4.54 -9.13
C LYS A 55 13.89 3.80 -8.11
N TRP A 56 14.51 3.02 -7.22
CA TRP A 56 13.81 2.32 -6.15
C TRP A 56 13.08 3.30 -5.21
N LYS A 57 13.78 4.34 -4.72
CA LYS A 57 13.17 5.37 -3.85
C LYS A 57 12.03 6.12 -4.55
N THR A 58 12.15 6.34 -5.86
CA THR A 58 11.10 6.96 -6.67
C THR A 58 9.87 6.05 -6.79
N ASN A 59 10.07 4.75 -7.02
CA ASN A 59 8.98 3.79 -7.09
C ASN A 59 8.28 3.61 -5.74
N GLU A 60 9.05 3.55 -4.66
CA GLU A 60 8.55 3.53 -3.28
C GLU A 60 7.64 4.75 -2.99
N ALA A 61 8.07 5.95 -3.40
CA ALA A 61 7.27 7.17 -3.23
C ALA A 61 5.99 7.15 -4.09
N LYS A 62 6.06 6.61 -5.31
CA LYS A 62 4.89 6.45 -6.19
C LYS A 62 3.88 5.46 -5.60
N ALA A 63 4.34 4.30 -5.15
CA ALA A 63 3.51 3.28 -4.48
C ALA A 63 2.77 3.88 -3.28
N ARG A 64 3.50 4.62 -2.44
CA ARG A 64 2.93 5.34 -1.28
C ARG A 64 1.86 6.34 -1.68
N SER A 65 2.13 7.18 -2.67
CA SER A 65 1.16 8.18 -3.15
C SER A 65 -0.12 7.54 -3.67
N LEU A 66 -0.01 6.44 -4.44
CA LEU A 66 -1.15 5.71 -4.98
C LEU A 66 -1.99 5.08 -3.87
N LEU A 67 -1.36 4.48 -2.86
CA LEU A 67 -2.08 3.94 -1.70
C LEU A 67 -2.86 5.04 -0.96
N MET A 68 -2.20 6.18 -0.67
CA MET A 68 -2.81 7.30 0.06
C MET A 68 -4.04 7.89 -0.65
N GLN A 69 -4.13 7.80 -1.98
CA GLN A 69 -5.30 8.27 -2.74
C GLN A 69 -6.58 7.47 -2.44
N ARG A 70 -6.45 6.26 -1.89
CA ARG A 70 -7.56 5.33 -1.66
C ARG A 70 -7.85 5.07 -0.19
N LEU A 71 -7.07 5.64 0.72
CA LEU A 71 -7.28 5.48 2.16
C LEU A 71 -8.02 6.68 2.76
N PRO A 72 -8.79 6.48 3.83
CA PRO A 72 -9.26 7.56 4.67
C PRO A 72 -8.12 8.37 5.29
N ASP A 73 -8.33 9.68 5.48
CA ASP A 73 -7.32 10.60 6.03
C ASP A 73 -6.83 10.18 7.44
N VAL A 74 -7.74 9.61 8.25
CA VAL A 74 -7.40 9.08 9.57
C VAL A 74 -6.41 7.92 9.47
N THR A 75 -6.56 7.05 8.48
CA THR A 75 -5.64 5.94 8.22
C THR A 75 -4.30 6.45 7.72
N VAL A 76 -4.32 7.41 6.78
CA VAL A 76 -3.11 8.07 6.26
C VAL A 76 -2.28 8.67 7.42
N SER A 77 -2.96 9.31 8.37
CA SER A 77 -2.33 9.91 9.55
C SER A 77 -1.66 8.86 10.45
N LYS A 78 -2.30 7.71 10.67
CA LYS A 78 -1.74 6.61 11.48
C LYS A 78 -0.47 6.01 10.85
N ILE A 79 -0.44 5.86 9.53
CA ILE A 79 0.68 5.22 8.83
C ILE A 79 1.81 6.21 8.49
N ALA A 80 1.61 7.51 8.71
CA ALA A 80 2.54 8.56 8.28
C ALA A 80 3.96 8.39 8.81
N LYS A 81 4.14 7.81 10.00
CA LYS A 81 5.44 7.60 10.67
C LYS A 81 6.10 6.25 10.34
N ILE A 82 5.45 5.39 9.56
CA ILE A 82 5.99 4.07 9.22
C ILE A 82 6.94 4.22 8.01
N ASP A 83 8.13 3.65 8.09
CA ASP A 83 9.25 3.96 7.16
C ASP A 83 9.06 3.39 5.74
N THR A 84 8.75 2.11 5.61
CA THR A 84 8.67 1.39 4.33
C THR A 84 7.24 1.06 3.95
N MET A 85 7.04 0.88 2.65
CA MET A 85 5.75 0.52 2.07
C MET A 85 5.28 -0.84 2.57
N VAL A 86 6.18 -1.82 2.70
CA VAL A 86 5.91 -3.13 3.29
C VAL A 86 5.33 -3.01 4.71
N LYS A 87 5.96 -2.22 5.58
CA LYS A 87 5.48 -2.07 6.97
C LYS A 87 4.13 -1.34 7.02
N ARG A 88 3.94 -0.33 6.16
CA ARG A 88 2.65 0.38 6.02
C ARG A 88 1.56 -0.56 5.55
N TRP A 89 1.81 -1.31 4.49
CA TRP A 89 0.86 -2.26 3.92
C TRP A 89 0.44 -3.32 4.93
N LYS A 90 1.41 -3.90 5.64
CA LYS A 90 1.15 -4.86 6.72
C LYS A 90 0.27 -4.27 7.83
N ALA A 91 0.56 -3.04 8.27
CA ALA A 91 -0.22 -2.39 9.33
C ALA A 91 -1.67 -2.10 8.90
N ILE A 92 -1.86 -1.62 7.67
CA ILE A 92 -3.19 -1.34 7.10
C ILE A 92 -3.98 -2.63 6.92
N THR A 93 -3.34 -3.66 6.38
CA THR A 93 -3.96 -4.97 6.18
C THR A 93 -4.44 -5.55 7.50
N MET A 94 -3.62 -5.47 8.55
CA MET A 94 -4.03 -5.93 9.87
C MET A 94 -5.21 -5.13 10.44
N ASP A 95 -5.21 -3.80 10.34
CA ASP A 95 -6.31 -2.94 10.83
C ASP A 95 -7.63 -3.23 10.12
N PHE A 96 -7.61 -3.27 8.78
CA PHE A 96 -8.83 -3.42 7.99
C PHE A 96 -9.33 -4.86 7.88
N SER A 97 -8.45 -5.87 7.90
CA SER A 97 -8.90 -7.26 8.02
C SER A 97 -9.61 -7.50 9.36
N LEU A 98 -9.06 -6.98 10.46
CA LEU A 98 -9.71 -7.09 11.78
C LEU A 98 -11.07 -6.38 11.81
N LYS A 99 -11.16 -5.15 11.29
CA LYS A 99 -12.43 -4.42 11.20
C LYS A 99 -13.46 -5.17 10.37
N ASN A 100 -13.06 -5.69 9.21
CA ASN A 100 -13.95 -6.45 8.35
C ASN A 100 -14.44 -7.73 9.06
N GLU A 101 -13.56 -8.48 9.74
CA GLU A 101 -13.94 -9.67 10.51
C GLU A 101 -14.96 -9.35 11.61
N LEU A 102 -14.74 -8.28 12.38
CA LEU A 102 -15.67 -7.86 13.43
C LEU A 102 -17.04 -7.46 12.86
N LEU A 103 -17.06 -6.73 11.75
CA LEU A 103 -18.29 -6.36 11.05
C LEU A 103 -19.06 -7.59 10.54
N GLN A 104 -18.37 -8.57 9.97
CA GLN A 104 -19.00 -9.82 9.50
C GLN A 104 -19.51 -10.69 10.66
N ALA A 105 -18.87 -10.60 11.83
CA ALA A 105 -19.32 -11.27 13.05
C ALA A 105 -20.51 -10.56 13.73
N GLY A 106 -20.89 -9.37 13.27
CA GLY A 106 -21.96 -8.56 13.87
C GLY A 106 -21.58 -7.94 15.22
N LEU A 107 -20.28 -7.74 15.47
CA LEU A 107 -19.70 -7.20 16.71
C LEU A 107 -19.35 -5.71 16.61
#